data_AF-A0A914Z9J2-F1
#
_entry.id   AF-A0A914Z9J2-F1
#
_cell.length_a   1.000
_cell.length_b   1.000
_cell.length_c   1.000
_cell.angle_alpha   90.00
_cell.angle_beta   90.00
_cell.angle_gamma   90.00
#
_symmetry.space_group_name_H-M   'P 1'
#
loop_
_entity.id
_entity.type
_entity.pdbx_description
1 polymer ?
#
loop_
_entity_poly.entity_id
_entity_poly.type
_entity_poly.pdbx_seq_one_letter_code
_entity_poly.pdbx_strand_id
1 'polypeptide(L)'
;MACHAHDYRDHRGFEDKAVAIVGVGNSGGDLAVELSRIARQVYLLSRRGTWVFNRLVENGMPFDIVLFRRAILALRNLLPAAMTLKFMEFRLNRKFDHKLYGLKPEHGLFRLVIFS
;
A
#
# COMPACT_ATOMS: atom_id res chain seq x y z
N MET A 1 2.20 -1.64 -25.87
CA MET A 1 1.25 -2.69 -25.42
C MET A 1 0.68 -2.23 -24.08
N ALA A 2 -0.62 -2.30 -23.90
CA ALA A 2 -1.30 -1.97 -22.65
C ALA A 2 -2.30 -3.08 -22.33
N CYS A 3 -2.36 -3.51 -21.08
CA CYS A 3 -3.28 -4.54 -20.59
C CYS A 3 -3.77 -4.16 -19.19
N HIS A 4 -4.97 -4.60 -18.83
CA HIS A 4 -5.46 -4.42 -17.47
C HIS A 4 -4.78 -5.44 -16.54
N ALA A 5 -4.67 -5.14 -15.25
CA ALA A 5 -4.07 -6.05 -14.28
C ALA A 5 -4.75 -7.43 -14.23
N HIS A 6 -6.04 -7.50 -14.59
CA HIS A 6 -6.80 -8.74 -14.68
C HIS A 6 -6.32 -9.67 -15.81
N ASP A 7 -5.80 -9.10 -16.89
CA ASP A 7 -5.34 -9.85 -18.06
C ASP A 7 -3.87 -10.27 -17.93
N TYR A 8 -3.15 -9.70 -16.95
CA TYR A 8 -1.79 -10.10 -16.64
C TYR A 8 -1.75 -11.51 -16.06
N ARG A 9 -0.88 -12.35 -16.62
CA ARG A 9 -0.70 -13.75 -16.18
C ARG A 9 0.73 -14.06 -15.76
N ASP A 10 1.72 -13.42 -16.38
CA ASP A 10 3.13 -13.72 -16.21
C ASP A 10 4.00 -12.57 -16.76
N HIS A 11 5.26 -12.53 -16.35
CA HIS A 11 6.24 -11.51 -16.70
C HIS A 11 6.78 -11.61 -18.13
N ARG A 12 6.51 -12.73 -18.80
CA ARG A 12 6.99 -13.00 -20.16
C ARG A 12 6.58 -11.88 -21.12
N GLY A 13 7.57 -11.30 -21.78
CA GLY A 13 7.40 -10.20 -22.71
C GLY A 13 7.61 -8.81 -22.08
N PHE A 14 8.00 -8.72 -20.81
CA PHE A 14 8.35 -7.47 -20.13
C PHE A 14 9.85 -7.34 -19.81
N GLU A 15 10.66 -8.35 -20.14
CA GLU A 15 12.11 -8.37 -19.97
C GLU A 15 12.75 -7.17 -20.68
N ASP A 16 13.67 -6.48 -20.00
CA ASP A 16 14.41 -5.32 -20.50
C ASP A 16 13.57 -4.12 -21.00
N LYS A 17 12.25 -4.13 -20.74
CA LYS A 17 11.35 -3.03 -21.12
C LYS A 17 11.23 -1.97 -20.04
N ALA A 18 10.86 -0.77 -20.46
CA ALA A 18 10.36 0.26 -19.55
C ALA A 18 8.84 0.05 -19.41
N VAL A 19 8.37 -0.18 -18.18
CA VAL A 19 6.97 -0.49 -17.88
C VAL A 19 6.38 0.60 -17.00
N ALA A 20 5.18 1.07 -17.33
CA ALA A 20 4.42 1.98 -16.50
C ALA A 20 3.17 1.28 -15.96
N ILE A 21 3.00 1.30 -14.65
CA ILE A 21 1.85 0.72 -13.94
C ILE A 21 0.99 1.85 -13.42
N VAL A 22 -0.29 1.84 -13.77
CA VAL A 22 -1.24 2.88 -13.37
C VAL A 22 -2.07 2.40 -12.18
N GLY A 23 -1.93 3.09 -11.05
CA GLY A 23 -2.66 2.82 -9.82
C GLY A 23 -1.85 2.05 -8.78
N VAL A 24 -2.03 2.43 -7.51
CA VAL A 24 -1.31 1.87 -6.35
C VAL A 24 -2.24 1.04 -5.45
N GLY A 25 -3.13 0.27 -6.08
CA GLY A 25 -3.87 -0.78 -5.37
C GLY A 25 -2.96 -1.97 -5.06
N ASN A 26 -3.47 -2.96 -4.33
CA ASN A 26 -2.71 -4.17 -4.00
C ASN A 26 -2.13 -4.83 -5.26
N SER A 27 -2.94 -5.02 -6.32
CA SER A 27 -2.47 -5.58 -7.59
C SER A 27 -1.40 -4.72 -8.26
N GLY A 28 -1.54 -3.39 -8.25
CA GLY A 28 -0.54 -2.50 -8.84
C GLY A 28 0.81 -2.58 -8.11
N GLY A 29 0.77 -2.69 -6.78
CA GLY A 29 1.96 -2.92 -5.96
C GLY A 29 2.61 -4.28 -6.22
N ASP A 30 1.82 -5.36 -6.25
CA ASP A 30 2.32 -6.71 -6.53
C ASP A 30 2.96 -6.79 -7.91
N LEU A 31 2.30 -6.27 -8.95
CA LEU A 31 2.84 -6.19 -10.31
C LEU A 31 4.11 -5.35 -10.38
N ALA A 32 4.16 -4.21 -9.67
CA ALA A 32 5.34 -3.36 -9.64
C ALA A 32 6.53 -4.07 -9.03
N VAL A 33 6.33 -4.77 -7.91
CA VAL A 33 7.39 -5.54 -7.26
C VAL A 33 7.83 -6.70 -8.15
N GLU A 34 6.90 -7.45 -8.74
CA GLU A 34 7.22 -8.59 -9.62
C GLU A 34 8.01 -8.13 -10.85
N LEU A 35 7.50 -7.15 -11.60
CA LEU A 35 8.14 -6.66 -12.81
C LEU A 35 9.43 -5.89 -12.55
N SER A 36 9.60 -5.26 -11.38
CA SER A 36 10.84 -4.54 -11.04
C SER A 36 12.08 -5.45 -11.00
N ARG A 37 11.88 -6.76 -10.90
CA ARG A 37 12.96 -7.75 -10.87
C ARG A 37 13.44 -8.18 -12.26
N ILE A 38 12.67 -7.84 -13.31
CA ILE A 38 12.79 -8.45 -14.65
C ILE A 38 12.84 -7.37 -15.75
N ALA A 39 12.02 -6.34 -15.62
CA ALA A 39 11.99 -5.20 -16.52
C ALA A 39 13.20 -4.27 -16.28
N ARG A 40 13.61 -3.52 -17.31
CA ARG A 40 14.72 -2.55 -17.21
C ARG A 40 14.38 -1.41 -16.25
N GLN A 41 13.14 -0.95 -16.26
CA GLN A 41 12.65 0.10 -15.37
C GLN A 41 11.15 -0.02 -15.21
N VAL A 42 10.67 0.11 -13.97
CA VAL A 42 9.24 0.18 -13.66
C VAL A 42 8.91 1.55 -13.08
N TYR A 43 7.83 2.16 -13.58
CA TYR A 43 7.26 3.39 -13.07
C TYR A 43 5.89 3.09 -12.48
N LEU A 44 5.70 3.46 -11.21
CA LEU A 44 4.41 3.34 -10.54
C LEU A 44 3.72 4.70 -10.51
N LEU A 45 2.64 4.82 -11.25
CA LEU A 45 1.91 6.07 -11.43
C LEU A 45 0.71 6.12 -10.47
N SER A 46 0.66 7.15 -9.62
CA SER A 46 -0.46 7.39 -8.73
C SER A 46 -0.82 8.87 -8.69
N ARG A 47 -2.12 9.19 -8.72
CA ARG A 47 -2.61 10.58 -8.63
C ARG A 47 -2.70 11.11 -7.21
N ARG A 48 -2.92 10.21 -6.23
CA ARG A 48 -3.25 10.58 -4.85
C ARG A 48 -2.30 9.99 -3.82
N GLY A 49 -1.37 9.12 -4.21
CA GLY A 49 -0.59 8.32 -3.26
C GLY A 49 -1.45 7.25 -2.56
N THR A 50 -0.84 6.49 -1.65
CA THR A 50 -1.54 5.57 -0.75
C THR A 50 -0.70 5.27 0.48
N TRP A 51 -1.38 4.84 1.54
CA TRP A 51 -0.74 4.25 2.70
C TRP A 51 -0.40 2.79 2.42
N VAL A 52 0.88 2.44 2.53
CA VAL A 52 1.36 1.08 2.29
C VAL A 52 1.55 0.39 3.63
N PHE A 53 0.78 -0.68 3.83
CA PHE A 53 0.81 -1.47 5.06
C PHE A 53 1.75 -2.65 4.92
N ASN A 54 2.48 -2.94 5.98
CA ASN A 54 3.18 -4.21 6.10
C ASN A 54 2.24 -5.28 6.62
N ARG A 55 2.35 -6.50 6.06
CA ARG A 55 1.61 -7.68 6.56
C ARG A 55 2.01 -8.04 7.98
N LEU A 56 3.27 -7.77 8.34
CA LEU A 56 3.84 -8.07 9.66
C LEU A 56 4.11 -6.78 10.44
N VAL A 57 3.86 -6.84 11.76
CA VAL A 57 4.24 -5.77 12.67
C VAL A 57 5.65 -6.01 13.24
N GLU A 58 6.13 -5.12 14.11
CA GLU A 58 7.52 -5.13 14.62
C GLU A 58 7.94 -6.43 15.33
N ASN A 59 7.00 -7.18 15.90
CA ASN A 59 7.26 -8.46 16.57
C ASN A 59 7.06 -9.69 15.66
N GLY A 60 6.89 -9.49 14.35
CA GLY A 60 6.65 -10.56 13.38
C GLY A 60 5.22 -11.12 13.37
N MET A 61 4.32 -10.61 14.20
CA MET A 61 2.91 -11.03 14.16
C MET A 61 2.16 -10.45 12.95
N PRO A 62 1.17 -11.17 12.40
CA PRO A 62 0.29 -10.63 11.38
C PRO A 62 -0.47 -9.40 11.87
N PHE A 63 -0.50 -8.36 11.04
CA PHE A 63 -1.08 -7.06 11.36
C PHE A 63 -2.56 -7.13 11.68
N ASP A 64 -3.31 -7.92 10.91
CA ASP A 64 -4.74 -8.17 11.07
C ASP A 64 -5.06 -8.84 12.42
N ILE A 65 -4.31 -9.87 12.82
CA ILE A 65 -4.48 -10.56 14.11
C ILE A 65 -4.26 -9.61 15.29
N VAL A 66 -3.35 -8.64 15.16
CA VAL A 66 -3.10 -7.63 16.19
C VAL A 66 -4.19 -6.56 16.19
N LEU A 67 -4.57 -6.06 15.01
CA LEU A 67 -5.54 -4.98 14.85
C LEU A 67 -6.96 -5.40 15.23
N PHE A 68 -7.37 -6.63 14.90
CA PHE A 68 -8.73 -7.13 15.12
C PHE A 68 -8.95 -7.79 16.49
N ARG A 69 -8.05 -7.56 17.46
CA ARG A 69 -8.27 -8.00 18.84
C ARG A 69 -9.41 -7.21 19.49
N ARG A 70 -10.31 -7.89 20.20
CA ARG A 70 -11.45 -7.25 20.89
C ARG A 70 -11.04 -6.09 21.79
N ALA A 71 -9.96 -6.25 22.56
CA ALA A 71 -9.45 -5.18 23.42
C ALA A 71 -8.96 -3.95 22.63
N ILE A 72 -8.27 -4.17 21.50
CA ILE A 72 -7.80 -3.09 20.61
C ILE A 72 -8.96 -2.41 19.92
N LEU A 73 -9.96 -3.18 19.45
CA LEU A 73 -11.18 -2.64 18.85
C LEU A 73 -12.01 -1.82 19.84
N ALA A 74 -12.15 -2.31 21.09
CA ALA A 74 -12.82 -1.58 22.16
C ALA A 74 -12.08 -0.27 22.47
N LEU A 75 -10.75 -0.31 22.62
CA LEU A 75 -9.93 0.88 22.83
C LEU A 75 -10.05 1.87 21.66
N ARG A 76 -10.04 1.39 20.41
CA ARG A 76 -10.23 2.22 19.22
C ARG A 76 -11.57 2.96 19.25
N ASN A 77 -12.63 2.31 19.70
CA ASN A 77 -13.97 2.91 19.78
C ASN A 77 -14.12 3.91 20.94
N LEU A 78 -13.23 3.85 21.95
CA LEU A 78 -13.20 4.80 23.07
C LEU A 78 -12.39 6.06 22.75
N LEU A 79 -11.36 5.95 21.90
CA LEU A 79 -10.48 7.07 21.56
C LEU A 79 -11.05 7.96 20.43
N PRO A 80 -10.75 9.27 20.45
CA PRO A 80 -11.11 10.15 19.33
C PRO A 80 -10.48 9.72 18.02
N ALA A 81 -11.25 9.77 16.92
CA ALA A 81 -10.79 9.35 15.60
C ALA A 81 -9.48 10.05 15.16
N ALA A 82 -9.34 11.34 15.42
CA ALA A 82 -8.13 12.10 15.09
C ALA A 82 -6.86 11.55 15.78
N MET A 83 -6.98 11.08 17.03
CA MET A 83 -5.88 10.49 17.76
C MET A 83 -5.50 9.13 17.16
N THR A 84 -6.49 8.28 16.86
CA THR A 84 -6.25 6.97 16.23
C THR A 84 -5.62 7.10 14.84
N LEU A 85 -6.06 8.07 14.03
CA LEU A 85 -5.49 8.36 12.71
C LEU A 85 -4.03 8.80 12.83
N LYS A 86 -3.73 9.82 13.65
CA LYS A 86 -2.35 10.29 13.85
C LYS A 86 -1.43 9.19 14.36
N PHE A 87 -1.91 8.37 15.30
CA PHE A 87 -1.13 7.25 15.83
C PHE A 87 -0.81 6.24 14.73
N MET A 88 -1.78 5.88 13.90
CA MET A 88 -1.57 4.93 12.81
C MET A 88 -0.66 5.51 11.71
N GLU A 89 -0.77 6.80 11.38
CA GLU A 89 0.15 7.48 10.45
C GLU A 89 1.58 7.45 10.97
N PHE A 90 1.76 7.73 12.27
CA PHE A 90 3.04 7.61 12.94
C PHE A 90 3.59 6.18 12.85
N ARG A 91 2.77 5.16 13.14
CA ARG A 91 3.18 3.76 13.05
C ARG A 91 3.59 3.36 11.63
N LEU A 92 2.89 3.84 10.59
CA LEU A 92 3.27 3.58 9.20
C LEU A 92 4.59 4.27 8.81
N ASN A 93 4.76 5.54 9.18
CA ASN A 93 5.98 6.29 8.86
C ASN A 93 7.21 5.77 9.61
N ARG A 94 7.05 5.05 10.73
CA ARG A 94 8.17 4.36 11.41
C ARG A 94 8.82 3.26 10.57
N LYS A 95 8.11 2.65 9.62
CA LYS A 95 8.67 1.64 8.73
C LYS A 95 9.39 2.27 7.54
N PHE A 96 8.75 3.25 6.91
CA PHE A 96 9.37 4.12 5.91
C PHE A 96 8.54 5.40 5.75
N ASP A 97 9.22 6.50 5.46
CA ASP A 97 8.59 7.80 5.32
C ASP A 97 7.80 7.88 3.99
N HIS A 98 6.48 7.84 4.08
CA HIS A 98 5.63 7.86 2.90
C HIS A 98 5.74 9.16 2.10
N LYS A 99 6.11 10.28 2.74
CA LYS A 99 6.30 11.55 2.05
C LYS A 99 7.59 11.52 1.24
N LEU A 100 8.67 10.97 1.81
CA LEU A 100 9.96 10.84 1.12
C LEU A 100 9.86 9.98 -0.14
N TYR A 101 9.07 8.90 -0.08
CA TYR A 101 8.84 8.01 -1.21
C TYR A 101 7.73 8.49 -2.17
N GLY A 102 7.17 9.68 -1.97
CA GLY A 102 6.09 10.22 -2.83
C GLY A 102 4.76 9.47 -2.75
N LEU A 103 4.56 8.67 -1.69
CA LEU A 103 3.37 7.84 -1.48
C LEU A 103 2.35 8.45 -0.52
N LYS A 104 2.73 9.46 0.28
CA LYS A 104 1.84 10.04 1.29
C LYS A 104 0.60 10.68 0.63
N PRO A 105 -0.61 10.17 0.91
CA PRO A 105 -1.82 10.78 0.39
C PRO A 105 -2.24 12.00 1.20
N GLU A 106 -3.05 12.87 0.57
CA GLU A 106 -3.71 14.00 1.26
C GLU A 106 -4.85 13.55 2.18
N HIS A 107 -5.37 12.34 1.96
CA HIS A 107 -6.45 11.78 2.75
C HIS A 107 -5.94 10.95 3.93
N GLY A 108 -6.74 10.88 4.99
CA GLY A 108 -6.45 10.03 6.13
C GLY A 108 -6.42 8.53 5.79
N LEU A 109 -5.81 7.75 6.67
CA LEU A 109 -5.58 6.30 6.59
C LEU A 109 -6.77 5.43 6.17
N PHE A 110 -7.97 5.74 6.66
CA PHE A 110 -9.18 4.96 6.39
C PHE A 110 -10.10 5.60 5.36
N ARG A 111 -9.67 6.69 4.72
CA ARG A 111 -10.27 7.16 3.47
C ARG A 111 -9.65 6.45 2.29
N LEU A 112 -9.46 5.14 2.42
CA LEU A 112 -9.29 4.26 1.27
C LEU A 112 -10.52 4.48 0.40
N VAL A 113 -10.30 4.81 -0.87
CA VAL A 113 -11.33 4.71 -1.90
C VAL A 113 -11.66 3.22 -2.02
N ILE A 114 -12.53 2.76 -1.12
CA ILE A 114 -13.29 1.53 -1.29
C ILE A 114 -14.40 1.91 -2.26
N PHE A 115 -14.23 1.50 -3.50
CA PHE A 115 -15.20 1.50 -4.60
C PHE A 115 -15.96 2.81 -4.88
N SER A 116 -15.57 3.44 -5.99
CA SER A 116 -16.50 3.85 -7.05
C SER A 116 -15.70 4.09 -8.33
#